data_AF-C1CYS3-F1
#
_entry.id   AF-C1CYS3-F1
#
_cell.length_a   1.000
_cell.length_b   1.000
_cell.length_c   1.000
_cell.angle_alpha   90.00
_cell.angle_beta   90.00
_cell.angle_gamma   90.00
#
_symmetry.space_group_name_H-M   'P 1'
#
loop_
_entity.id
_entity.type
_entity.pdbx_description
1 polymer ?
#
loop_
_entity_poly.entity_id
_entity_poly.type
_entity_poly.pdbx_seq_one_letter_code
_entity_poly.pdbx_strand_id
1 'polypeptide(L)'
;MAKRHPLRCLGLVLMLSACDPQGLDLYDPVDARDYARSCARGREDVYCEALLPTLAGIQGPASLIMPNIGDQERAAHLARLLGEKGMTVDTFLRRESAKAAFARANIFPVARLTTGIHATLDGKLHQVVCKSFMHSPALSHQDCQIDHLGARNALAHRRPTSDSVYLTTAASQDISPFFWF
;
A
#
# COMPACT_ATOMS: atom_id res chain seq x y z
N MET A 1 34.17 -55.92 -29.48
CA MET A 1 32.94 -55.11 -29.65
C MET A 1 32.49 -54.62 -28.28
N ALA A 2 32.52 -53.31 -28.05
CA ALA A 2 32.46 -52.70 -26.72
C ALA A 2 31.01 -52.55 -26.19
N LYS A 3 30.82 -52.93 -24.92
CA LYS A 3 29.60 -52.75 -24.11
C LYS A 3 29.34 -51.25 -23.83
N ARG A 4 28.14 -50.77 -24.13
CA ARG A 4 27.69 -49.42 -23.75
C ARG A 4 26.94 -49.47 -22.42
N HIS A 5 27.37 -48.62 -21.47
CA HIS A 5 26.66 -48.38 -20.21
C HIS A 5 25.68 -47.21 -20.36
N PRO A 6 24.45 -47.29 -19.80
CA PRO A 6 23.54 -46.16 -19.75
C PRO A 6 23.92 -45.25 -18.57
N LEU A 7 24.38 -44.03 -18.88
CA LEU A 7 24.43 -42.93 -17.91
C LEU A 7 22.99 -42.60 -17.51
N ARG A 8 22.64 -42.92 -16.27
CA ARG A 8 21.47 -42.39 -15.58
C ARG A 8 21.78 -40.95 -15.20
N CYS A 9 21.20 -39.98 -15.91
CA CYS A 9 21.20 -38.58 -15.46
C CYS A 9 20.42 -38.50 -14.15
N LEU A 10 21.16 -38.17 -13.10
CA LEU A 10 20.70 -37.77 -11.78
C LEU A 10 19.72 -36.59 -11.94
N GLY A 11 18.45 -36.81 -11.62
CA GLY A 11 17.46 -35.74 -11.51
C GLY A 11 17.75 -34.92 -10.25
N LEU A 12 18.50 -33.84 -10.40
CA LEU A 12 18.70 -32.85 -9.36
C LEU A 12 17.44 -31.96 -9.30
N VAL A 13 16.49 -32.33 -8.44
CA VAL A 13 15.33 -31.48 -8.11
C VAL A 13 15.84 -30.31 -7.29
N LEU A 14 16.14 -29.19 -7.96
CA LEU A 14 16.34 -27.89 -7.35
C LEU A 14 15.01 -27.41 -6.77
N MET A 15 14.78 -27.70 -5.48
CA MET A 15 13.81 -27.01 -4.64
C MET A 15 14.31 -25.58 -4.38
N LEU A 16 14.26 -24.72 -5.40
CA LEU A 16 14.48 -23.28 -5.30
C LEU A 16 13.13 -22.57 -5.45
N SER A 17 12.36 -22.47 -4.37
CA SER A 17 11.33 -21.43 -4.25
C SER A 17 10.69 -21.44 -2.85
N ALA A 18 11.48 -21.26 -1.81
CA ALA A 18 11.01 -20.54 -0.63
C ALA A 18 11.27 -19.04 -0.90
N CYS A 19 10.59 -18.49 -1.92
CA CYS A 19 10.47 -17.04 -2.04
C CYS A 19 9.49 -16.62 -0.97
N ASP A 20 10.03 -16.15 0.15
CA ASP A 20 9.29 -15.52 1.23
C ASP A 20 8.40 -14.40 0.63
N PRO A 21 7.07 -14.47 0.73
CA PRO A 21 6.19 -13.50 0.09
C PRO A 21 6.11 -12.17 0.85
N GLN A 22 6.93 -11.95 1.88
CA GLN A 22 6.99 -10.69 2.63
C GLN A 22 7.83 -9.64 1.87
N GLY A 23 7.34 -9.22 0.70
CA GLY A 23 8.05 -8.34 -0.25
C GLY A 23 8.43 -6.95 0.24
N LEU A 24 8.11 -6.57 1.48
CA LEU A 24 8.50 -5.29 2.10
C LEU A 24 9.51 -5.43 3.24
N ASP A 25 9.71 -6.62 3.84
CA ASP A 25 10.66 -6.77 4.95
C ASP A 25 12.12 -6.77 4.48
N LEU A 26 12.34 -7.12 3.20
CA LEU A 26 13.66 -7.15 2.55
C LEU A 26 13.86 -6.04 1.50
N TYR A 27 12.85 -5.19 1.28
CA TYR A 27 12.86 -4.17 0.25
C TYR A 27 12.42 -2.83 0.82
N ASP A 28 13.22 -1.80 0.60
CA ASP A 28 12.99 -0.45 1.12
C ASP A 28 12.54 0.47 -0.03
N PRO A 29 11.22 0.71 -0.21
CA PRO A 29 10.69 1.39 -1.37
C PRO A 29 11.17 2.84 -1.47
N VAL A 30 11.40 3.30 -2.70
CA VAL A 30 11.95 4.66 -2.94
C VAL A 30 10.89 5.75 -2.95
N ASP A 31 9.65 5.39 -3.27
CA ASP A 31 8.50 6.28 -3.39
C ASP A 31 7.19 5.49 -3.21
N ALA A 32 6.04 6.17 -3.20
CA ALA A 32 4.74 5.55 -2.97
C ALA A 32 4.30 4.62 -4.11
N ARG A 33 4.71 4.88 -5.35
CA ARG A 33 4.41 4.01 -6.49
C ARG A 33 5.20 2.71 -6.40
N ASP A 34 6.45 2.80 -5.99
CA ASP A 34 7.33 1.69 -5.76
C ASP A 34 6.87 0.85 -4.56
N TYR A 35 6.40 1.51 -3.50
CA TYR A 35 5.75 0.84 -2.38
C TYR A 35 4.52 0.04 -2.83
N ALA A 36 3.59 0.68 -3.57
CA ALA A 36 2.40 0.01 -4.08
C ALA A 36 2.74 -1.14 -5.04
N ARG A 37 3.77 -0.98 -5.88
CA ARG A 37 4.27 -2.03 -6.79
C ARG A 37 4.85 -3.21 -6.02
N SER A 38 5.58 -2.96 -4.92
CA SER A 38 6.14 -4.03 -4.11
C SER A 38 5.05 -4.78 -3.34
N CYS A 39 4.17 -4.03 -2.68
CA CYS A 39 3.04 -4.57 -1.93
C CYS A 39 2.09 -5.41 -2.81
N ALA A 40 1.76 -4.95 -4.02
CA ALA A 40 0.89 -5.71 -4.94
C ALA A 40 1.51 -7.02 -5.47
N ARG A 41 2.78 -7.33 -5.17
CA ARG A 41 3.37 -8.66 -5.45
C ARG A 41 2.97 -9.70 -4.41
N GLY A 42 2.49 -9.26 -3.25
CA GLY A 42 1.93 -10.14 -2.22
C GLY A 42 0.67 -10.83 -2.75
N ARG A 43 0.50 -12.11 -2.44
CA ARG A 43 -0.61 -12.93 -2.97
C ARG A 43 -2.01 -12.48 -2.54
N GLU A 44 -2.11 -11.68 -1.48
CA GLU A 44 -3.37 -11.30 -0.83
C GLU A 44 -3.58 -9.77 -0.76
N ASP A 45 -2.74 -9.00 -1.45
CA ASP A 45 -2.68 -7.54 -1.29
C ASP A 45 -3.61 -6.74 -2.22
N VAL A 46 -4.91 -7.05 -2.09
CA VAL A 46 -6.03 -6.45 -2.85
C VAL A 46 -6.02 -4.91 -2.77
N TYR A 47 -5.57 -4.34 -1.64
CA TYR A 47 -5.43 -2.89 -1.47
C TYR A 47 -4.49 -2.27 -2.49
N CYS A 48 -3.27 -2.82 -2.59
CA CYS A 48 -2.23 -2.31 -3.47
C CYS A 48 -2.57 -2.58 -4.94
N GLU A 49 -3.14 -3.75 -5.24
CA GLU A 49 -3.67 -4.06 -6.56
C GLU A 49 -4.71 -3.04 -7.04
N ALA A 50 -5.61 -2.60 -6.14
CA ALA A 50 -6.63 -1.60 -6.47
C ALA A 50 -6.04 -0.19 -6.69
N LEU A 51 -4.99 0.18 -5.94
CA LEU A 51 -4.34 1.49 -6.03
C LEU A 51 -3.51 1.66 -7.31
N LEU A 52 -2.83 0.58 -7.73
CA LEU A 52 -1.79 0.62 -8.76
C LEU A 52 -2.20 1.27 -10.09
N PRO A 53 -3.32 0.89 -10.72
CA PRO A 53 -3.70 1.47 -12.01
C PRO A 53 -3.90 2.99 -11.93
N THR A 54 -4.48 3.47 -10.83
CA THR A 54 -4.71 4.91 -10.63
C THR A 54 -3.40 5.63 -10.34
N LEU A 55 -2.53 5.08 -9.47
CA LEU A 55 -1.21 5.64 -9.18
C LEU A 55 -0.33 5.77 -10.43
N ALA A 56 -0.39 4.78 -11.33
CA ALA A 56 0.35 4.80 -12.59
C ALA A 56 -0.09 5.91 -13.54
N GLY A 57 -1.36 6.35 -13.45
CA GLY A 57 -1.91 7.42 -14.30
C GLY A 57 -1.62 8.84 -13.83
N ILE A 58 -1.10 9.03 -12.61
CA ILE A 58 -0.81 10.36 -12.05
C ILE A 58 0.54 10.85 -12.58
N GLN A 59 0.59 12.03 -13.20
CA GLN A 59 1.83 12.63 -13.72
C GLN A 59 2.62 13.43 -12.68
N GLY A 60 1.99 13.76 -11.54
CA GLY A 60 2.57 14.55 -10.46
C GLY A 60 2.93 13.71 -9.22
N PRO A 61 3.26 14.38 -8.11
CA PRO A 61 3.50 13.70 -6.86
C PRO A 61 2.21 13.09 -6.29
N ALA A 62 2.35 12.02 -5.53
CA ALA A 62 1.22 11.32 -4.91
C ALA A 62 1.57 10.87 -3.49
N SER A 63 0.61 11.00 -2.59
CA SER A 63 0.65 10.37 -1.26
C SER A 63 -0.51 9.43 -1.14
N LEU A 64 -0.28 8.23 -0.60
CA LEU A 64 -1.32 7.23 -0.41
C LEU A 64 -1.56 6.96 1.06
N ILE A 65 -2.82 6.65 1.42
CA ILE A 65 -3.20 6.19 2.75
C ILE A 65 -3.52 4.71 2.70
N MET A 66 -3.00 3.96 3.67
CA MET A 66 -3.23 2.51 3.78
C MET A 66 -3.35 2.06 5.23
N PRO A 67 -4.10 0.98 5.52
CA PRO A 67 -4.12 0.40 6.85
C PRO A 67 -2.76 -0.19 7.26
N ASN A 68 -2.26 0.13 8.46
CA ASN A 68 -1.04 -0.49 9.02
C ASN A 68 -1.34 -1.82 9.72
N ILE A 69 -1.87 -2.78 8.97
CA ILE A 69 -2.23 -4.13 9.46
C ILE A 69 -1.69 -5.16 8.48
N GLY A 70 -1.63 -6.44 8.84
CA GLY A 70 -1.11 -7.49 7.95
C GLY A 70 -1.96 -7.68 6.68
N ASP A 71 -1.41 -8.27 5.63
CA ASP A 71 -2.08 -8.43 4.31
C ASP A 71 -3.44 -9.13 4.43
N GLN A 72 -3.50 -10.20 5.24
CA GLN A 72 -4.74 -10.95 5.49
C GLN A 72 -5.79 -10.09 6.22
N GLU A 73 -5.33 -9.29 7.19
CA GLU A 73 -6.17 -8.38 7.96
C GLU A 73 -6.68 -7.24 7.08
N ARG A 74 -5.84 -6.73 6.16
CA ARG A 74 -6.24 -5.78 5.11
C ARG A 74 -7.32 -6.42 4.24
N ALA A 75 -7.09 -7.59 3.68
CA ALA A 75 -8.06 -8.28 2.83
C ALA A 75 -9.40 -8.51 3.56
N ALA A 76 -9.37 -8.97 4.81
CA ALA A 76 -10.56 -9.16 5.63
C ALA A 76 -11.28 -7.83 5.94
N HIS A 77 -10.53 -6.77 6.23
CA HIS A 77 -11.08 -5.44 6.48
C HIS A 77 -11.78 -4.88 5.23
N LEU A 78 -11.17 -4.99 4.05
CA LEU A 78 -11.81 -4.61 2.79
C LEU A 78 -13.03 -5.47 2.49
N ALA A 79 -12.95 -6.78 2.69
CA ALA A 79 -14.09 -7.68 2.49
C ALA A 79 -15.30 -7.27 3.34
N ARG A 80 -15.07 -6.88 4.60
CA ARG A 80 -16.12 -6.35 5.47
C ARG A 80 -16.72 -5.05 4.93
N LEU A 81 -15.88 -4.06 4.58
CA LEU A 81 -16.35 -2.78 4.03
C LEU A 81 -17.15 -2.96 2.73
N LEU A 82 -16.70 -3.85 1.85
CA LEU A 82 -17.43 -4.18 0.62
C LEU A 82 -18.75 -4.92 0.92
N GLY A 83 -18.75 -5.83 1.89
CA GLY A 83 -19.92 -6.59 2.32
C GLY A 83 -21.04 -5.72 2.86
N GLU A 84 -20.72 -4.68 3.64
CA GLU A 84 -21.67 -3.65 4.09
C GLU A 84 -22.38 -2.92 2.93
N LYS A 85 -21.83 -3.01 1.73
CA LYS A 85 -22.34 -2.41 0.48
C LYS A 85 -22.84 -3.45 -0.52
N GLY A 86 -22.98 -4.72 -0.11
CA GLY A 86 -23.45 -5.81 -0.97
C GLY A 86 -22.47 -6.19 -2.08
N MET A 87 -21.16 -5.94 -1.89
CA MET A 87 -20.12 -6.28 -2.85
C MET A 87 -19.15 -7.31 -2.27
N THR A 88 -18.71 -8.28 -3.09
CA THR A 88 -17.63 -9.21 -2.73
C THR A 88 -16.28 -8.68 -3.21
N VAL A 89 -15.18 -9.11 -2.57
CA VAL A 89 -13.80 -8.78 -3.02
C VAL A 89 -13.57 -9.15 -4.49
N ASP A 90 -14.04 -10.32 -4.90
CA ASP A 90 -13.93 -10.82 -6.26
C ASP A 90 -14.71 -9.96 -7.27
N THR A 91 -15.89 -9.45 -6.88
CA THR A 91 -16.66 -8.49 -7.68
C THR A 91 -15.95 -7.14 -7.77
N PHE A 92 -15.38 -6.67 -6.66
CA PHE A 92 -14.61 -5.43 -6.59
C PHE A 92 -13.39 -5.48 -7.52
N LEU A 93 -12.61 -6.55 -7.45
CA LEU A 93 -11.39 -6.74 -8.26
C LEU A 93 -11.65 -6.73 -9.77
N ARG A 94 -12.82 -7.24 -10.20
CA ARG A 94 -13.26 -7.22 -11.60
C ARG A 94 -13.84 -5.88 -12.07
N ARG A 95 -14.19 -4.98 -11.16
CA ARG A 95 -14.80 -3.69 -11.50
C ARG A 95 -13.76 -2.58 -11.46
N GLU A 96 -13.22 -2.24 -12.63
CA GLU A 96 -12.23 -1.16 -12.77
C GLU A 96 -12.72 0.18 -12.19
N SER A 97 -14.00 0.51 -12.37
CA SER A 97 -14.58 1.73 -11.79
C SER A 97 -14.61 1.71 -10.26
N ALA A 98 -14.82 0.55 -9.64
CA ALA A 98 -14.80 0.40 -8.18
C ALA A 98 -13.37 0.51 -7.64
N LYS A 99 -12.40 -0.14 -8.29
CA LYS A 99 -10.98 0.01 -7.96
C LYS A 99 -10.50 1.45 -8.12
N ALA A 100 -10.90 2.12 -9.20
CA ALA A 100 -10.56 3.52 -9.42
C ALA A 100 -11.18 4.45 -8.37
N ALA A 101 -12.46 4.26 -8.02
CA ALA A 101 -13.09 5.01 -6.94
C ALA A 101 -12.37 4.79 -5.60
N PHE A 102 -12.04 3.52 -5.29
CA PHE A 102 -11.25 3.15 -4.12
C PHE A 102 -9.91 3.86 -4.09
N ALA A 103 -9.17 3.82 -5.19
CA ALA A 103 -7.88 4.44 -5.26
C ALA A 103 -7.96 5.96 -5.11
N ARG A 104 -8.92 6.60 -5.79
CA ARG A 104 -9.08 8.06 -5.77
C ARG A 104 -9.44 8.60 -4.39
N ALA A 105 -10.21 7.86 -3.61
CA ALA A 105 -10.53 8.21 -2.23
C ALA A 105 -9.30 8.12 -1.29
N ASN A 106 -8.24 7.40 -1.67
CA ASN A 106 -7.09 7.12 -0.80
C ASN A 106 -5.77 7.72 -1.27
N ILE A 107 -5.81 8.52 -2.35
CA ILE A 107 -4.63 9.17 -2.91
C ILE A 107 -4.81 10.68 -2.84
N PHE A 108 -3.80 11.35 -2.31
CA PHE A 108 -3.65 12.80 -2.32
C PHE A 108 -2.65 13.19 -3.42
N PRO A 109 -2.95 14.18 -4.29
CA PRO A 109 -2.05 14.63 -5.35
C PRO A 109 -0.93 15.55 -4.84
N VAL A 110 -0.29 15.18 -3.73
CA VAL A 110 0.82 15.90 -3.10
C VAL A 110 1.93 14.92 -2.70
N ALA A 111 3.18 15.38 -2.67
CA ALA A 111 4.31 14.51 -2.33
C ALA A 111 4.29 14.10 -0.86
N ARG A 112 3.84 15.02 -0.01
CA ARG A 112 3.80 14.86 1.44
C ARG A 112 2.67 15.69 2.00
N LEU A 113 1.94 15.13 2.96
CA LEU A 113 0.93 15.86 3.71
C LEU A 113 1.61 16.86 4.67
N THR A 114 0.97 18.00 4.81
CA THR A 114 1.31 19.08 5.73
C THR A 114 0.07 19.48 6.52
N THR A 115 0.22 20.15 7.65
CA THR A 115 -0.94 20.68 8.39
C THR A 115 -1.73 21.65 7.52
N GLY A 116 -3.04 21.42 7.39
CA GLY A 116 -3.92 22.18 6.52
C GLY A 116 -5.05 21.33 5.95
N ILE A 117 -5.79 21.88 4.99
CA ILE A 117 -6.81 21.14 4.23
C ILE A 117 -6.16 20.54 2.99
N HIS A 118 -6.36 19.25 2.78
CA HIS A 118 -5.91 18.53 1.58
C HIS A 118 -7.08 17.84 0.90
N ALA A 119 -7.02 17.71 -0.42
CA ALA A 119 -8.03 16.99 -1.19
C ALA A 119 -7.49 15.65 -1.68
N THR A 120 -8.31 14.61 -1.60
CA THR A 120 -8.07 13.34 -2.32
C THR A 120 -8.41 13.50 -3.80
N LEU A 121 -8.02 12.54 -4.64
CA LEU A 121 -8.28 12.61 -6.10
C LEU A 121 -9.77 12.56 -6.47
N ASP A 122 -10.64 12.06 -5.60
CA ASP A 122 -12.09 12.15 -5.77
C ASP A 122 -12.66 13.54 -5.41
N GLY A 123 -11.83 14.47 -4.94
CA GLY A 123 -12.19 15.84 -4.59
C GLY A 123 -12.67 16.01 -3.15
N LYS A 124 -12.68 14.96 -2.33
CA LYS A 124 -13.07 15.06 -0.92
C LYS A 124 -11.99 15.79 -0.11
N LEU A 125 -12.44 16.72 0.73
CA LEU A 125 -11.56 17.52 1.58
C LEU A 125 -11.34 16.83 2.93
N HIS A 126 -10.09 16.88 3.40
CA HIS A 126 -9.64 16.28 4.65
C HIS A 126 -8.83 17.29 5.47
N GLN A 127 -9.11 17.37 6.76
CA GLN A 127 -8.32 18.16 7.69
C GLN A 127 -7.08 17.36 8.11
N VAL A 128 -5.91 17.91 7.84
CA VAL A 128 -4.63 17.30 8.21
C VAL A 128 -3.96 18.09 9.32
N VAL A 129 -3.47 17.40 10.34
CA VAL A 129 -2.64 17.94 11.40
C VAL A 129 -1.40 17.07 11.55
N CYS A 130 -0.26 17.55 11.06
CA CYS A 130 1.00 16.82 11.14
C CYS A 130 1.88 17.33 12.28
N LYS A 131 2.44 16.39 13.05
CA LYS A 131 3.48 16.64 14.05
C LYS A 131 4.82 16.20 13.46
N SER A 132 5.78 17.13 13.42
CA SER A 132 7.16 16.79 13.07
C SER A 132 7.95 16.60 14.36
N PHE A 133 8.37 15.36 14.63
CA PHE A 133 9.26 15.08 15.75
C PHE A 133 10.71 15.24 15.27
N MET A 134 11.28 16.43 15.43
CA MET A 134 12.70 16.71 15.14
C MET A 134 13.62 16.20 16.27
N HIS A 135 13.49 14.94 16.69
CA HIS A 135 14.37 14.40 17.75
C HIS A 135 15.64 13.71 17.20
N SER A 136 15.67 13.36 15.91
CA SER A 136 16.91 12.99 15.20
C SER A 136 16.67 12.98 13.69
N PRO A 137 17.55 13.57 12.84
CA PRO A 137 17.41 13.52 11.38
C PRO A 137 17.37 12.11 10.80
N ALA A 138 17.96 11.13 11.49
CA ALA A 138 18.00 9.74 11.06
C ALA A 138 16.70 8.96 11.35
N LEU A 139 15.84 9.48 12.22
CA LEU A 139 14.61 8.82 12.69
C LEU A 139 13.40 9.77 12.64
N SER A 140 13.43 10.79 11.78
CA SER A 140 12.33 11.74 11.68
C SER A 140 11.10 11.04 11.09
N HIS A 141 10.25 10.52 11.96
CA HIS A 141 8.90 10.11 11.58
C HIS A 141 8.02 11.36 11.49
N GLN A 142 7.16 11.40 10.48
CA GLN A 142 6.07 12.36 10.42
C GLN A 142 4.79 11.60 10.72
N ASP A 143 4.20 11.93 11.87
CA ASP A 143 2.87 11.44 12.23
C ASP A 143 1.86 12.55 11.88
N CYS A 144 0.80 12.18 11.17
CA CYS A 144 -0.29 13.08 10.81
C CYS A 144 -1.60 12.51 11.31
N GLN A 145 -2.47 13.37 11.80
CA GLN A 145 -3.88 13.09 11.96
C GLN A 145 -4.61 13.60 10.71
N ILE A 146 -5.44 12.76 10.10
CA ILE A 146 -6.17 13.04 8.87
C ILE A 146 -7.64 12.79 9.19
N ASP A 147 -8.39 13.87 9.40
CA ASP A 147 -9.68 13.87 10.10
C ASP A 147 -9.56 13.18 11.48
N HIS A 148 -10.17 12.02 11.64
CA HIS A 148 -10.10 11.18 12.84
C HIS A 148 -9.04 10.06 12.76
N LEU A 149 -8.41 9.87 11.60
CA LEU A 149 -7.44 8.81 11.38
C LEU A 149 -6.04 9.26 11.80
N GLY A 150 -5.39 8.52 12.70
CA GLY A 150 -3.95 8.67 12.93
C GLY A 150 -3.18 7.96 11.81
N ALA A 151 -2.11 8.54 11.28
CA ALA A 151 -1.28 7.92 10.26
C ALA A 151 0.20 8.31 10.38
N ARG A 152 1.09 7.37 10.07
CA ARG A 152 2.54 7.58 10.05
C ARG A 152 3.06 7.52 8.63
N ASN A 153 3.87 8.49 8.23
CA ASN A 153 4.57 8.43 6.96
C ASN A 153 5.71 7.40 7.01
N ALA A 154 5.51 6.25 6.37
CA ALA A 154 6.47 5.15 6.29
C ALA A 154 7.74 5.54 5.52
N LEU A 155 7.62 6.50 4.59
CA LEU A 155 8.72 7.01 3.78
C LEU A 155 9.28 8.33 4.33
N ALA A 156 8.98 8.69 5.58
CA ALA A 156 9.36 9.98 6.16
C ALA A 156 10.86 10.27 6.18
N HIS A 157 11.66 9.21 6.29
CA HIS A 157 13.13 9.22 6.31
C HIS A 157 13.73 9.42 4.90
N ARG A 158 12.92 9.28 3.85
CA ARG A 158 13.29 9.61 2.48
C ARG A 158 13.17 11.11 2.24
N ARG A 159 13.73 11.58 1.11
CA ARG A 159 13.79 13.01 0.76
C ARG A 159 12.41 13.66 0.87
N PRO A 160 12.31 14.91 1.37
CA PRO A 160 11.03 15.58 1.61
C PRO A 160 10.19 15.83 0.34
N THR A 161 10.78 15.68 -0.84
CA THR A 161 10.13 15.84 -2.14
C THR A 161 9.63 14.53 -2.75
N SER A 162 9.92 13.38 -2.12
CA SER A 162 9.42 12.08 -2.60
C SER A 162 7.95 11.89 -2.21
N ASP A 163 7.23 11.16 -3.05
CA ASP A 163 5.91 10.61 -2.72
C ASP A 163 5.93 9.91 -1.36
N SER A 164 4.79 9.96 -0.64
CA SER A 164 4.69 9.46 0.73
C SER A 164 3.65 8.34 0.87
N VAL A 165 3.86 7.48 1.86
CA VAL A 165 2.93 6.41 2.23
C VAL A 165 2.54 6.63 3.68
N TYR A 166 1.28 6.93 3.93
CA TYR A 166 0.72 7.16 5.26
C TYR A 166 0.00 5.90 5.73
N LEU A 167 0.63 5.17 6.65
CA LEU A 167 0.08 3.96 7.24
C LEU A 167 -0.76 4.32 8.48
N THR A 168 -2.05 3.96 8.51
CA THR A 168 -2.96 4.33 9.60
C THR A 168 -2.55 3.65 10.91
N THR A 169 -2.59 4.35 12.04
CA THR A 169 -2.18 3.80 13.34
C THR A 169 -3.40 3.32 14.12
N ALA A 170 -3.29 2.19 14.81
CA ALA A 170 -4.38 1.59 15.61
C ALA A 170 -4.86 2.45 16.80
N ALA A 171 -4.22 3.60 17.05
CA ALA A 171 -4.64 4.54 18.09
C ALA A 171 -5.99 5.21 17.77
N SER A 172 -6.36 5.30 16.48
CA SER A 172 -7.73 5.62 16.09
C SER A 172 -8.55 4.32 16.08
N GLN A 173 -9.69 4.31 16.78
CA GLN A 173 -10.65 3.19 16.75
C GLN A 173 -11.18 2.91 15.33
N ASP A 174 -10.88 3.79 14.38
CA ASP A 174 -11.08 3.62 12.96
C ASP A 174 -9.72 3.51 12.25
N ILE A 175 -9.46 2.35 11.66
CA ILE A 175 -8.31 2.10 10.76
C ILE A 175 -8.74 2.21 9.29
N SER A 176 -10.02 2.50 9.04
CA SER A 176 -10.61 2.50 7.71
C SER A 176 -10.08 3.70 6.92
N PRO A 177 -9.48 3.48 5.74
CA PRO A 177 -9.16 4.57 4.82
C PRO A 177 -10.43 5.34 4.41
N PHE A 178 -10.29 6.47 3.71
CA PHE A 178 -11.41 7.33 3.32
C PHE A 178 -12.35 6.73 2.27
N PHE A 179 -12.20 5.46 1.94
CA PHE A 179 -13.12 4.79 1.06
C PHE A 179 -14.46 4.56 1.75
N TRP A 180 -15.38 5.46 1.47
CA TRP A 180 -16.77 5.38 1.87
C TRP A 180 -17.63 5.50 0.61
N PHE A 181 -18.37 4.44 0.27
CA PHE A 181 -19.43 4.48 -0.74
C PHE A 181 -20.68 5.16 -0.19
#